data_AF-A0A7K4MV84-F1
#
_entry.id   AF-A0A7K4MV84-F1
#
_cell.length_a   1.000
_cell.length_b   1.000
_cell.length_c   1.000
_cell.angle_alpha   90.00
_cell.angle_beta   90.00
_cell.angle_gamma   90.00
#
_symmetry.space_group_name_H-M   'P 1'
#
loop_
_entity.id
_entity.type
_entity.pdbx_description
1 polymer ?
#
loop_
_entity_poly.entity_id
_entity_poly.type
_entity_poly.pdbx_seq_one_letter_code
_entity_poly.pdbx_strand_id
1 'polypeptide(L)'
;MTDLSLEDIEFIKILATSDATILQLGMNDATRHRLDEQIGVILREYYHENTRNTNTGWTKKFLKAGISEDDGKSAIACARRLGIVIS
;
A
#
# COMPACT_ATOMS: atom_id res chain seq x y z
N MET A 1 4.66 1.46 -18.40
CA MET A 1 4.16 1.41 -17.01
C MET A 1 5.26 1.90 -16.11
N THR A 2 5.03 2.98 -15.37
CA THR A 2 6.01 3.58 -14.45
C THR A 2 6.33 2.63 -13.30
N ASP A 3 7.60 2.60 -12.89
CA ASP A 3 8.05 1.90 -11.69
C ASP A 3 7.56 2.65 -10.43
N LEU A 4 7.45 1.94 -9.29
CA LEU A 4 7.13 2.56 -8.00
C LEU A 4 8.21 3.58 -7.65
N SER A 5 7.81 4.77 -7.19
CA SER A 5 8.76 5.74 -6.66
C SER A 5 9.34 5.23 -5.33
N LEU A 6 10.54 5.70 -4.96
CA LEU A 6 11.16 5.34 -3.67
C LEU A 6 10.24 5.68 -2.50
N GLU A 7 9.59 6.84 -2.56
CA GLU A 7 8.66 7.31 -1.53
C GLU A 7 7.42 6.41 -1.41
N ASP A 8 6.88 5.90 -2.52
CA ASP A 8 5.76 4.95 -2.47
C ASP A 8 6.19 3.63 -1.83
N ILE A 9 7.39 3.16 -2.15
CA ILE A 9 7.95 1.94 -1.58
C ILE A 9 8.11 2.08 -0.07
N GLU A 10 8.70 3.18 0.39
CA GLU A 10 8.89 3.45 1.82
C GLU A 10 7.55 3.59 2.54
N PHE A 11 6.58 4.29 1.96
CA PHE A 11 5.26 4.44 2.55
C PHE A 11 4.58 3.07 2.73
N ILE A 12 4.61 2.22 1.71
CA ILE A 12 4.03 0.88 1.79
C ILE A 12 4.73 0.03 2.86
N LYS A 13 6.06 0.12 2.97
CA LYS A 13 6.83 -0.59 4.02
C LYS A 13 6.51 -0.10 5.42
N ILE A 14 6.27 1.21 5.59
CA ILE A 14 5.80 1.78 6.86
C ILE A 14 4.43 1.21 7.20
N LEU A 15 3.48 1.20 6.25
CA LEU A 15 2.16 0.61 6.46
C LEU A 15 2.24 -0.89 6.82
N ALA A 16 3.16 -1.63 6.20
CA ALA A 16 3.33 -3.07 6.44
C ALA A 16 3.81 -3.39 7.86
N THR A 17 4.57 -2.49 8.50
CA THR A 17 5.25 -2.75 9.78
C THR A 17 4.72 -1.93 10.96
N SER A 18 3.82 -0.97 10.71
CA SER A 18 3.32 -0.04 11.73
C SER A 18 1.93 -0.38 12.25
N ASP A 19 1.63 0.08 13.47
CA ASP A 19 0.28 0.10 14.02
C ASP A 19 -0.52 1.29 13.45
N ALA A 20 -1.74 1.02 12.98
CA ALA A 20 -2.60 2.03 12.37
C ALA A 20 -3.00 3.15 13.34
N THR A 21 -3.18 2.85 14.63
CA THR A 21 -3.52 3.85 15.65
C THR A 21 -2.38 4.84 15.85
N ILE A 22 -1.14 4.34 15.86
CA ILE A 22 0.06 5.19 15.97
C ILE A 22 0.20 6.09 14.74
N LEU A 23 0.04 5.52 13.54
CA LEU A 23 0.07 6.31 12.30
C LEU A 23 -1.02 7.38 12.28
N GLN A 24 -2.25 7.03 12.70
CA GLN A 24 -3.37 7.95 12.71
C GLN A 24 -3.12 9.18 13.60
N LEU A 25 -2.42 9.02 14.72
CA LEU A 25 -2.05 10.10 15.63
C LEU A 25 -0.96 11.02 15.06
N GLY A 26 -0.04 10.45 14.26
CA GLY A 26 1.11 11.18 13.71
C GLY A 26 0.89 11.78 12.31
N MET A 27 -0.16 11.37 11.60
CA MET A 27 -0.44 11.83 10.23
C MET A 27 -1.04 13.23 10.20
N ASN A 28 -0.45 14.10 9.39
CA ASN A 28 -1.06 15.36 8.98
C ASN A 28 -1.94 15.18 7.73
N ASP A 29 -2.63 16.25 7.34
CA ASP A 29 -3.55 16.23 6.20
C ASP A 29 -2.86 15.90 4.87
N ALA A 30 -1.63 16.36 4.66
CA ALA A 30 -0.86 16.06 3.45
C ALA A 30 -0.53 14.56 3.34
N THR A 31 -0.10 13.95 4.45
CA THR A 31 0.17 12.50 4.50
C THR A 31 -1.13 11.70 4.31
N ARG A 32 -2.24 12.15 4.89
CA ARG A 32 -3.56 11.51 4.69
C ARG A 32 -4.03 11.60 3.26
N HIS A 33 -3.86 12.75 2.62
CA HIS A 33 -4.21 12.94 1.22
C HIS A 33 -3.38 12.03 0.30
N ARG A 34 -2.05 11.95 0.52
CA ARG A 34 -1.19 11.01 -0.23
C ARG A 34 -1.60 9.56 -0.03
N LEU A 35 -1.93 9.17 1.19
CA LEU A 35 -2.40 7.82 1.49
C LEU A 35 -3.64 7.47 0.66
N ASP A 36 -4.60 8.38 0.54
CA ASP A 36 -5.85 8.14 -0.19
C ASP A 36 -5.66 8.16 -1.72
N GLU A 37 -5.01 9.20 -2.24
CA GLU A 37 -4.94 9.45 -3.69
C GLU A 37 -3.89 8.59 -4.41
N GLN A 38 -2.79 8.24 -3.74
CA GLN A 38 -1.67 7.54 -4.38
C GLN A 38 -1.51 6.13 -3.83
N ILE A 39 -1.27 6.00 -2.53
CA ILE A 39 -0.97 4.69 -1.92
C ILE A 39 -2.21 3.78 -1.96
N GLY A 40 -3.39 4.32 -1.71
CA GLY A 40 -4.66 3.59 -1.80
C GLY A 40 -4.97 3.08 -3.21
N VAL A 41 -4.57 3.82 -4.26
CA VAL A 41 -4.68 3.35 -5.65
C VAL A 41 -3.73 2.19 -5.90
N ILE A 42 -2.46 2.32 -5.50
CA ILE A 42 -1.44 1.26 -5.67
C ILE A 42 -1.86 -0.02 -4.94
N LEU A 43 -2.32 0.09 -3.69
CA LEU A 43 -2.74 -1.06 -2.89
C LEU A 43 -4.02 -1.72 -3.44
N ARG A 44 -4.95 -0.95 -4.03
CA ARG A 44 -6.14 -1.51 -4.71
C ARG A 44 -5.75 -2.32 -5.94
N GLU A 45 -4.87 -1.80 -6.77
CA GLU A 45 -4.41 -2.50 -7.96
C GLU A 45 -3.68 -3.80 -7.61
N TYR A 46 -2.79 -3.75 -6.61
CA TYR A 46 -2.14 -4.95 -6.07
C TYR A 46 -3.15 -5.93 -5.48
N TYR A 47 -4.14 -5.46 -4.71
CA TYR A 47 -5.20 -6.29 -4.14
C TYR A 47 -6.05 -6.97 -5.22
N HIS A 48 -6.44 -6.25 -6.27
CA HIS A 48 -7.21 -6.80 -7.39
C HIS A 48 -6.43 -7.89 -8.13
N GLU A 49 -5.13 -7.67 -8.39
CA GLU A 49 -4.28 -8.69 -9.02
C GLU A 49 -4.24 -9.97 -8.19
N ASN A 50 -4.01 -9.85 -6.88
CA ASN A 50 -3.89 -11.01 -6.00
C ASN A 50 -5.23 -11.72 -5.76
N THR A 51 -6.34 -10.98 -5.81
CA THR A 51 -7.68 -11.55 -5.61
C THR A 51 -8.21 -12.22 -6.89
N ARG A 52 -7.95 -11.65 -8.07
CA ARG A 52 -8.46 -12.14 -9.35
C ARG A 52 -7.45 -12.96 -10.15
N ASN A 53 -6.22 -13.08 -9.66
CA ASN A 53 -5.12 -13.78 -10.32
C ASN A 53 -4.89 -13.32 -11.77
N THR A 54 -5.05 -12.01 -12.04
CA THR A 54 -5.04 -11.42 -13.39
C THR A 54 -3.65 -11.22 -13.97
N ASN A 55 -2.58 -11.46 -13.17
CA ASN A 55 -1.17 -11.36 -13.59
C ASN A 55 -0.83 -10.01 -14.28
N THR A 56 -1.36 -8.91 -13.75
CA THR A 56 -1.12 -7.55 -14.26
C THR A 56 0.30 -7.01 -13.99
N GLY A 57 1.11 -7.75 -13.21
CA GLY A 57 2.51 -7.47 -12.92
C GLY A 57 2.77 -6.74 -11.60
N TRP A 58 1.75 -6.38 -10.83
CA TRP A 58 1.87 -5.72 -9.52
C TRP A 58 2.59 -6.57 -8.49
N THR A 59 2.34 -7.88 -8.43
CA THR A 59 3.07 -8.78 -7.54
C THR A 59 4.56 -8.81 -7.86
N LYS A 60 4.91 -8.80 -9.15
CA LYS A 60 6.32 -8.71 -9.58
C LYS A 60 6.94 -7.35 -9.24
N LYS A 61 6.19 -6.26 -9.39
CA LYS A 61 6.65 -4.90 -9.05
C LYS A 61 6.91 -4.77 -7.54
N PHE A 62 5.99 -5.23 -6.70
CA PHE A 62 6.16 -5.22 -5.25
C PHE A 62 7.41 -6.03 -4.85
N LEU A 63 7.56 -7.24 -5.42
CA LEU A 63 8.73 -8.07 -5.14
C LEU A 63 10.04 -7.40 -5.57
N LYS A 64 10.08 -6.76 -6.75
CA LYS A 64 11.26 -5.99 -7.22
C LYS A 64 11.60 -4.82 -6.28
N ALA A 65 10.59 -4.22 -5.64
CA ALA A 65 10.76 -3.18 -4.62
C ALA A 65 11.11 -3.72 -3.21
N GLY A 66 11.23 -5.04 -3.06
CA GLY A 66 11.46 -5.68 -1.77
C GLY A 66 10.26 -5.59 -0.84
N ILE A 67 9.04 -5.64 -1.39
CA ILE A 67 7.78 -5.76 -0.66
C ILE A 67 7.27 -7.18 -0.94
N SER A 68 7.29 -8.03 0.08
CA SER A 68 6.79 -9.40 -0.03
C SER A 68 5.25 -9.44 -0.11
N GLU A 69 4.68 -10.60 -0.39
CA GLU A 69 3.23 -10.78 -0.35
C GLU A 69 2.64 -10.51 1.04
N ASP A 70 3.37 -10.91 2.09
CA ASP A 70 2.96 -10.65 3.47
C ASP A 70 3.01 -9.15 3.82
N ASP A 71 4.08 -8.46 3.38
CA ASP A 71 4.17 -7.01 3.54
C ASP A 71 3.02 -6.29 2.82
N GLY A 72 2.71 -6.71 1.59
CA GLY A 72 1.61 -6.15 0.80
C GLY A 72 0.25 -6.35 1.48
N LYS A 73 -0.01 -7.55 2.02
CA LYS A 73 -1.24 -7.85 2.78
C LYS A 73 -1.32 -7.04 4.07
N SER A 74 -0.21 -6.94 4.80
CA SER A 74 -0.12 -6.15 6.03
C SER A 74 -0.35 -4.66 5.76
N ALA A 75 0.24 -4.12 4.69
CA ALA A 75 0.01 -2.75 4.25
C ALA A 75 -1.46 -2.48 3.88
N ILE A 76 -2.12 -3.40 3.15
CA ILE A 76 -3.55 -3.31 2.85
C ILE A 76 -4.38 -3.31 4.16
N ALA A 77 -4.06 -4.19 5.09
CA ALA A 77 -4.78 -4.27 6.36
C ALA A 77 -4.63 -2.98 7.18
N CYS A 78 -3.42 -2.43 7.23
CA CYS A 78 -3.14 -1.15 7.88
C CYS A 78 -3.90 0.01 7.20
N ALA A 79 -3.84 0.11 5.87
CA ALA A 79 -4.57 1.13 5.12
C ALA A 79 -6.08 1.07 5.35
N ARG A 80 -6.67 -0.13 5.40
CA ARG A 80 -8.10 -0.31 5.72
C ARG A 80 -8.45 0.19 7.13
N ARG A 81 -7.59 -0.06 8.13
CA ARG A 81 -7.77 0.47 9.50
C ARG A 81 -7.65 1.99 9.56
N LEU A 82 -6.87 2.59 8.66
CA LEU A 82 -6.76 4.04 8.48
C LEU A 82 -7.94 4.64 7.69
N GLY A 83 -8.92 3.83 7.29
CA GLY A 83 -10.13 4.28 6.60
C GLY A 83 -10.06 4.24 5.08
N ILE A 84 -9.00 3.69 4.49
CA ILE A 84 -8.87 3.59 3.04
C ILE A 84 -9.67 2.41 2.50
N VAL A 85 -10.52 2.69 1.51
CA VAL A 85 -11.34 1.66 0.85
C VAL A 85 -10.48 0.88 -0.13
N ILE A 86 -10.11 -0.34 0.26
CA ILE A 86 -9.41 -1.32 -0.59
C ILE A 86 -10.39 -2.47 -0.87
N SER A 87 -11.17 -2.39 -1.96
CA SER A 87 -12.16 -3.41 -2.35
C SER A 87 -12.36 -3.44 -3.86
#